data_AF-A0A961HS51-F1
#
_entry.id   AF-A0A961HS51-F1
#
_cell.length_a   1.000
_cell.length_b   1.000
_cell.length_c   1.000
_cell.angle_alpha   90.00
_cell.angle_beta   90.00
_cell.angle_gamma   90.00
#
_symmetry.space_group_name_H-M   'P 1'
#
loop_
_entity.id
_entity.type
_entity.pdbx_description
1 polymer ?
#
loop_
_entity_poly.entity_id
_entity_poly.type
_entity_poly.pdbx_seq_one_letter_code
_entity_poly.pdbx_strand_id
1 'polypeptide(L)'
;HSTGGHFCITRYHDSAEVRNKIAARALAYKKENRAFDYDMTLESKDALFCTELVWRAILEATGKDVSPQKVPWRGKTLIGFLPFFRSPNFEPVYLEPGCPAFQKMASLPEKSALSSVKP
;
A
#
# COMPACT_ATOMS: atom_id res chain seq x y z
N HIS A 1 -26.16 -0.86 14.65
CA HIS A 1 -24.95 -0.04 14.42
C HIS A 1 -24.39 -0.38 13.05
N SER A 2 -24.48 0.54 12.09
CA SER A 2 -23.79 0.38 10.81
C SER A 2 -22.28 0.45 11.12
N THR A 3 -21.56 -0.65 10.92
CA THR A 3 -20.10 -0.66 10.87
C THR A 3 -19.67 -0.09 9.52
N GLY A 4 -20.10 1.14 9.23
CA GLY A 4 -19.75 1.84 8.00
C GLY A 4 -18.24 1.80 7.87
N GLY A 5 -17.75 1.13 6.81
CA GLY A 5 -16.32 0.91 6.63
C GLY A 5 -15.60 2.25 6.62
N HIS A 6 -14.59 2.40 7.47
CA HIS A 6 -13.72 3.56 7.42
C HIS A 6 -12.80 3.42 6.21
N PHE A 7 -12.71 4.46 5.38
CA PHE A 7 -11.76 4.49 4.28
C PHE A 7 -10.94 5.78 4.30
N CYS A 8 -9.81 5.72 3.62
CA CYS A 8 -8.97 6.86 3.34
C CYS A 8 -8.51 6.78 1.90
N ILE A 9 -8.24 7.94 1.30
CA ILE A 9 -7.70 8.05 -0.04
C ILE A 9 -6.36 8.75 0.08
N THR A 10 -5.33 8.13 -0.47
CA THR A 10 -4.02 8.76 -0.67
C THR A 10 -3.72 8.84 -2.16
N ARG A 11 -2.95 9.85 -2.55
CA ARG A 11 -2.52 10.07 -3.92
C ARG A 11 -1.01 9.95 -3.97
N TYR A 12 -0.51 9.20 -4.94
CA TYR A 12 0.90 9.12 -5.24
C TYR A 12 1.42 10.47 -5.78
N HIS A 13 2.47 10.99 -5.16
CA HIS A 13 3.08 12.28 -5.43
C HIS A 13 4.04 12.18 -6.63
N ASP A 14 3.48 12.30 -7.82
CA ASP A 14 4.22 12.41 -9.08
C ASP A 14 3.34 13.06 -10.16
N SER A 15 3.84 13.20 -11.39
CA SER A 15 3.08 13.80 -12.49
C SER A 15 1.86 12.95 -12.88
N ALA A 16 0.88 13.58 -13.56
CA ALA A 16 -0.27 12.85 -14.10
C ALA A 16 0.16 11.74 -15.09
N GLU A 17 1.22 11.99 -15.87
CA GLU A 17 1.80 11.00 -16.78
C GLU A 17 2.32 9.78 -16.02
N VAL A 18 3.06 9.98 -14.93
CA VAL A 18 3.57 8.87 -14.11
C VAL A 18 2.42 8.08 -13.47
N ARG A 19 1.40 8.76 -12.94
CA ARG A 19 0.21 8.08 -12.41
C ARG A 19 -0.52 7.25 -13.47
N ASN A 20 -0.57 7.73 -14.72
CA ASN A 20 -1.13 6.96 -15.83
C ASN A 20 -0.30 5.72 -16.17
N LYS A 21 1.03 5.79 -16.07
CA LYS A 21 1.92 4.61 -16.23
C LYS A 21 1.66 3.56 -15.15
N ILE A 22 1.51 3.99 -13.89
CA ILE A 22 1.15 3.09 -12.77
C ILE A 22 -0.20 2.42 -13.04
N ALA A 23 -1.23 3.19 -13.43
CA ALA A 23 -2.55 2.65 -13.75
C ALA A 23 -2.49 1.66 -14.93
N ALA A 24 -1.73 1.97 -15.98
CA ALA A 24 -1.52 1.08 -17.11
C ALA A 24 -0.87 -0.24 -16.67
N ARG A 25 0.07 -0.21 -15.71
CA ARG A 25 0.67 -1.43 -15.19
C ARG A 25 -0.29 -2.28 -14.36
N ALA A 26 -1.08 -1.66 -13.50
CA ALA A 26 -2.14 -2.35 -12.77
C ALA A 26 -3.16 -3.03 -13.72
N LEU A 27 -3.53 -2.34 -14.80
CA LEU A 27 -4.39 -2.90 -15.85
C LEU A 27 -3.73 -4.07 -16.60
N ALA A 28 -2.40 -4.06 -16.77
CA ALA A 28 -1.68 -5.19 -17.36
C ALA A 28 -1.81 -6.46 -16.50
N TYR A 29 -1.70 -6.37 -15.17
CA TYR A 29 -1.90 -7.54 -14.30
C TYR A 29 -3.31 -8.14 -14.42
N LYS A 30 -4.32 -7.29 -14.63
CA LYS A 30 -5.69 -7.76 -14.93
C LYS A 30 -5.74 -8.53 -16.26
N LYS A 31 -5.04 -8.05 -17.30
CA LYS A 31 -4.96 -8.74 -18.60
C LYS A 31 -4.15 -10.04 -18.53
N GLU A 32 -3.13 -10.07 -17.69
CA GLU A 32 -2.35 -11.27 -17.36
C GLU A 32 -3.16 -12.30 -16.53
N ASN A 33 -4.37 -11.93 -16.09
CA ASN A 33 -5.26 -12.77 -15.28
C ASN A 33 -4.59 -13.32 -14.00
N ARG A 34 -3.78 -12.48 -13.34
CA ARG A 34 -3.14 -12.87 -12.07
C ARG A 34 -4.19 -13.16 -11.01
N ALA A 35 -4.02 -14.27 -10.30
CA ALA A 35 -4.91 -14.68 -9.22
C ALA A 35 -4.75 -13.79 -7.99
N PHE A 36 -5.68 -13.89 -7.04
CA PHE A 36 -5.50 -13.29 -5.72
C PHE A 36 -4.60 -14.18 -4.85
N ASP A 37 -3.57 -13.60 -4.23
CA ASP A 37 -2.72 -14.32 -3.28
C ASP A 37 -3.32 -14.32 -1.87
N TYR A 38 -3.89 -15.46 -1.46
CA TYR A 38 -4.45 -15.66 -0.12
C TYR A 38 -3.39 -15.89 0.96
N ASP A 39 -2.18 -16.28 0.58
CA ASP A 39 -1.05 -16.46 1.50
C ASP A 39 -0.34 -15.12 1.79
N MET A 40 -0.65 -14.07 1.02
CA MET A 40 -0.12 -12.71 1.14
C MET A 40 1.42 -12.68 1.13
N THR A 41 2.01 -13.28 0.09
CA THR A 41 3.46 -13.49 -0.05
C THR A 41 4.01 -12.74 -1.24
N LEU A 42 5.27 -12.34 -1.18
CA LEU A 42 5.96 -11.78 -2.37
C LEU A 42 6.55 -12.86 -3.29
N GLU A 43 6.36 -14.14 -2.95
CA GLU A 43 6.99 -15.28 -3.61
C GLU A 43 6.19 -15.79 -4.81
N SER A 44 4.88 -15.53 -4.82
CA SER A 44 4.02 -15.92 -5.93
C SER A 44 4.33 -15.12 -7.20
N LYS A 45 4.49 -15.83 -8.32
CA LYS A 45 4.65 -15.21 -9.64
C LYS A 45 3.32 -14.92 -10.33
N ASP A 46 2.31 -15.73 -10.02
CA ASP A 46 1.03 -15.78 -10.74
C ASP A 46 -0.14 -15.24 -9.92
N ALA A 47 0.09 -14.91 -8.65
CA ALA A 47 -0.90 -14.31 -7.76
C ALA A 47 -0.36 -13.04 -7.10
N LEU A 48 -1.26 -12.10 -6.79
CA LEU A 48 -0.95 -10.85 -6.10
C LEU A 48 -1.99 -10.57 -5.01
N PHE A 49 -1.57 -10.01 -3.88
CA PHE A 49 -2.49 -9.41 -2.90
C PHE A 49 -2.61 -7.89 -3.08
N CYS A 50 -3.53 -7.27 -2.34
CA CYS A 50 -3.96 -5.90 -2.59
C CYS A 50 -2.83 -4.86 -2.54
N THR A 51 -2.00 -4.87 -1.49
CA THR A 51 -0.90 -3.91 -1.32
C THR A 51 0.31 -4.25 -2.20
N GLU A 52 0.54 -5.53 -2.50
CA GLU A 52 1.55 -5.95 -3.46
C GLU A 52 1.27 -5.43 -4.87
N LEU A 53 0.02 -5.54 -5.33
CA LEU A 53 -0.39 -5.03 -6.64
C LEU A 53 -0.05 -3.55 -6.79
N VAL A 54 -0.37 -2.75 -5.77
CA VAL A 54 -0.07 -1.30 -5.77
C VAL A 54 1.44 -1.07 -5.76
N TRP A 55 2.18 -1.75 -4.88
CA TRP A 55 3.62 -1.62 -4.78
C TRP A 55 4.34 -2.01 -6.08
N ARG A 56 4.02 -3.17 -6.67
CA ARG A 56 4.64 -3.62 -7.93
C ARG A 56 4.29 -2.69 -9.09
N ALA A 57 3.03 -2.23 -9.19
CA ALA A 57 2.65 -1.29 -10.23
C ALA A 57 3.46 0.01 -10.16
N ILE A 58 3.74 0.51 -8.95
CA ILE A 58 4.58 1.70 -8.76
C ILE A 58 6.05 1.40 -9.07
N LEU A 59 6.59 0.32 -8.51
CA LEU A 59 7.98 -0.08 -8.69
C LEU A 59 8.31 -0.30 -10.17
N GLU A 60 7.47 -1.04 -10.89
CA GLU A 60 7.70 -1.36 -12.30
C GLU A 60 7.48 -0.15 -13.22
N ALA A 61 6.57 0.78 -12.87
CA ALA A 61 6.34 1.99 -13.68
C ALA A 61 7.37 3.10 -13.44
N THR A 62 7.99 3.15 -12.26
CA THR A 62 8.82 4.30 -11.83
C THR A 62 10.24 3.93 -11.41
N GLY A 63 10.52 2.66 -11.16
CA GLY A 63 11.77 2.19 -10.54
C GLY A 63 11.88 2.47 -9.04
N LYS A 64 10.87 3.08 -8.40
CA LYS A 64 10.92 3.51 -6.99
C LYS A 64 10.31 2.44 -6.08
N ASP A 65 11.08 1.95 -5.08
CA ASP A 65 10.53 1.13 -4.00
C ASP A 65 9.88 2.04 -2.94
N VAL A 66 8.55 2.12 -2.97
CA VAL A 66 7.76 2.93 -2.01
C VAL A 66 7.48 2.22 -0.68
N SER A 67 7.90 0.96 -0.55
CA SER A 67 7.77 0.16 0.67
C SER A 67 9.07 -0.59 0.96
N PRO A 68 10.19 0.12 1.18
CA PRO A 68 11.50 -0.50 1.38
C PRO A 68 11.52 -1.41 2.62
N GLN A 69 10.76 -1.03 3.64
CA GLN A 69 10.53 -1.83 4.83
C GLN A 69 9.33 -2.75 4.61
N LYS A 70 9.61 -4.03 4.44
CA LYS A 70 8.58 -5.08 4.42
C LYS A 70 8.31 -5.57 5.84
N VAL A 71 7.11 -6.07 6.07
CA VAL A 71 6.69 -6.56 7.40
C VAL A 71 6.76 -8.09 7.42
N PRO A 72 7.32 -8.71 8.47
CA PRO A 72 7.23 -10.15 8.65
C PRO A 72 5.81 -10.55 9.07
N TRP A 73 5.24 -11.57 8.44
CA TRP A 73 3.94 -12.15 8.80
C TRP A 73 3.90 -13.63 8.54
N ARG A 74 3.63 -14.42 9.59
CA ARG A 74 3.60 -15.89 9.52
C ARG A 74 4.85 -16.49 8.85
N GLY A 75 6.02 -15.92 9.14
CA GLY A 75 7.31 -16.35 8.56
C GLY A 75 7.55 -15.88 7.13
N LYS A 76 6.66 -15.08 6.54
CA LYS A 76 6.75 -14.56 5.17
C LYS A 76 6.90 -13.05 5.14
N THR A 77 7.28 -12.51 3.97
CA THR A 77 7.46 -11.07 3.75
C THR A 77 6.22 -10.48 3.09
N LEU A 78 5.65 -9.43 3.68
CA LEU A 78 4.49 -8.71 3.12
C LEU A 78 4.75 -7.21 2.91
N ILE A 79 3.94 -6.60 2.05
CA ILE A 79 3.85 -5.15 1.89
C ILE A 79 2.72 -4.62 2.76
N GLY A 80 3.05 -3.95 3.85
CA GLY A 80 2.05 -3.34 4.73
C GLY A 80 1.31 -2.19 4.05
N PHE A 81 0.16 -1.81 4.60
CA PHE A 81 -0.58 -0.63 4.12
C PHE A 81 0.10 0.71 4.51
N LEU A 82 0.80 0.75 5.65
CA LEU A 82 1.33 1.99 6.22
C LEU A 82 2.24 2.81 5.29
N PRO A 83 3.12 2.22 4.46
CA PRO A 83 3.95 2.99 3.53
C PRO A 83 3.14 3.85 2.55
N PHE A 84 1.99 3.37 2.06
CA PHE A 84 1.10 4.14 1.17
C PHE A 84 0.36 5.28 1.85
N PHE A 85 0.40 5.30 3.19
CA PHE A 85 -0.27 6.31 4.01
C PHE A 85 0.71 7.32 4.62
N ARG A 86 1.95 6.92 4.87
CA ARG A 86 2.91 7.71 5.65
C ARG A 86 4.16 8.12 4.89
N SER A 87 4.44 7.49 3.76
CA SER A 87 5.62 7.84 2.96
C SER A 87 5.45 9.23 2.33
N PRO A 88 6.54 10.01 2.18
CA PRO A 88 6.52 11.29 1.44
C PRO A 88 6.14 11.13 -0.04
N ASN A 89 6.11 9.88 -0.54
CA ASN A 89 5.62 9.55 -1.86
C ASN A 89 4.10 9.62 -1.99
N PHE A 90 3.36 9.80 -0.90
CA PHE A 90 1.90 9.87 -0.92
C PHE A 90 1.39 11.08 -0.13
N GLU A 91 0.35 11.72 -0.66
CA GLU A 91 -0.41 12.75 0.04
C GLU A 91 -1.80 12.23 0.42
N PRO A 92 -2.32 12.53 1.62
CA PRO A 92 -3.71 12.25 1.94
C PRO A 92 -4.64 13.15 1.11
N VAL A 93 -5.59 12.54 0.42
CA VAL A 93 -6.65 13.24 -0.33
C VAL A 93 -7.93 13.30 0.51
N TYR A 94 -8.22 12.22 1.23
CA TYR A 94 -9.42 12.09 2.04
C TYR A 94 -9.16 11.19 3.24
N LEU A 95 -9.65 11.61 4.40
CA LEU A 95 -9.69 10.81 5.63
C LEU A 95 -11.13 10.85 6.14
N GLU A 96 -11.74 9.67 6.32
CA GLU A 96 -13.08 9.59 6.90
C GLU A 96 -13.13 10.30 8.27
N PRO A 97 -14.02 11.29 8.45
CA PRO A 97 -14.21 11.94 9.73
C PRO A 97 -14.56 10.91 10.83
N GLY A 98 -13.86 10.98 11.96
CA GLY A 98 -14.16 10.12 13.12
C GLY A 98 -13.56 8.71 13.07
N CYS A 99 -12.65 8.40 12.13
CA CYS A 99 -11.84 7.17 12.22
C CYS A 99 -10.64 7.38 13.16
N PRO A 100 -10.63 6.79 14.39
CA PRO A 100 -9.56 7.04 15.35
C PRO A 100 -8.21 6.47 14.89
N ALA A 101 -8.24 5.40 14.09
CA ALA A 101 -7.05 4.78 13.54
C ALA A 101 -6.29 5.73 12.61
N PHE A 102 -6.99 6.41 11.68
CA PHE A 102 -6.34 7.36 10.76
C PHE A 102 -5.86 8.62 11.47
N GLN A 103 -6.64 9.15 12.42
CA GLN A 103 -6.24 10.31 13.22
C GLN A 103 -5.00 10.04 14.07
N LYS A 104 -4.92 8.85 14.70
CA LYS A 104 -3.74 8.42 15.46
C LYS A 104 -2.54 8.15 14.54
N MET A 105 -2.75 7.56 13.37
CA MET A 105 -1.67 7.30 12.43
C MET A 105 -1.10 8.59 11.82
N ALA A 106 -1.94 9.57 11.50
CA ALA A 106 -1.53 10.87 10.97
C ALA A 106 -0.75 11.74 11.98
N SER A 107 -0.98 11.55 13.28
CA SER A 107 -0.31 12.33 14.36
C SER A 107 1.01 11.74 14.83
N LEU A 108 1.36 10.52 14.42
CA LEU A 108 2.59 9.86 14.82
C LEU A 108 3.77 10.30 13.92
N PRO A 109 4.95 10.67 14.47
CA PRO A 109 6.13 10.98 13.66
C PRO A 109 6.67 9.71 12.96
N GLU A 110 7.20 9.82 11.73
CA GLU A 110 7.59 8.68 10.87
C GLU A 110 8.41 7.59 11.58
N LYS A 111 9.30 7.96 12.51
CA LYS A 111 10.18 7.03 13.23
C LYS A 111 9.49 6.22 14.33
N SER A 112 8.29 6.61 14.77
CA SER A 112 7.65 6.05 15.97
C SER A 112 6.69 4.87 15.70
N ALA A 113 6.20 4.73 14.46
CA ALA A 113 5.20 3.72 14.11
C ALA A 113 5.76 2.28 14.06
N LEU A 114 7.07 2.13 13.92
CA LEU A 114 7.77 0.87 13.72
C LEU A 114 8.26 0.21 15.03
N SER A 115 8.16 0.91 16.16
CA SER A 115 8.64 0.43 17.47
C SER A 115 7.64 -0.49 18.20
N SER A 116 6.38 -0.54 17.73
CA SER A 116 5.30 -1.19 18.50
C SER A 116 5.09 -2.67 18.21
N VAL A 117 5.84 -3.27 17.28
CA VAL A 117 5.80 -4.72 17.04
C VAL A 117 6.96 -5.33 17.80
N LYS A 118 6.73 -5.66 19.08
CA LYS A 118 7.63 -6.59 19.79
C LYS A 118 7.51 -7.97 19.11
N PRO A 119 8.64 -8.71 19.00
CA PRO A 119 8.66 -10.06 18.43
C PRO A 119 7.75 -11.03 19.19
#